data_AF-A0A7C2ENV7-F1
#
_entry.id   AF-A0A7C2ENV7-F1
#
_cell.length_a   1.000
_cell.length_b   1.000
_cell.length_c   1.000
_cell.angle_alpha   90.00
_cell.angle_beta   90.00
_cell.angle_gamma   90.00
#
_symmetry.space_group_name_H-M   'P 1'
#
loop_
_entity.id
_entity.type
_entity.pdbx_description
1 polymer ?
#
loop_
_entity_poly.entity_id
_entity_poly.type
_entity_poly.pdbx_seq_one_letter_code
_entity_poly.pdbx_strand_id
1 'polypeptide(L)'
;MRPRIAILIPVKSTTRAKARLGQVLDQAARQRLSLTMLEDVLAAVMPATGPLVEAVYVVTSDPEAMAIARTHGAVVLEEQAQRSESHSVDAASRTCAERGVEAVLTLPADIPAVRTEDVAVVLSGGRDSDRPVVLVPSRDGRGTNAIWRRPPLAIPSRFGFDSFRKHRAEAEARGLAWLALESPRLALDIDEPEDLEVFLEVPGQTRTRSFLERLGVVGSKHPARHRTLSMAGLAGIPEVVEGDDLAQLIAAAAEREEDSLQTGDVLVVAQKVVSKAEGRIVCLRDIVPSGLAREFAETWGKDPRFVEVVLRESRRIVRMDRGMIIAETTHGFICANAGVDASNVPGEDRISLLPVDPDASAMRLRKALEERCGATLGVIVSDTFGRPWREGLTNVAIGVAGLSPLVSYIGQKDPHGHTLRVTELAVADELAAAAGLLMGKLERIPAVLIRGYHFPAAEGRARSLVRSAERDLFR
;
A
#
# COMPACT_ATOMS: atom_id res chain seq x y z
N MET A 1 -38.65 -37.96 -3.55
CA MET A 1 -38.54 -36.77 -4.42
C MET A 1 -37.43 -35.88 -3.90
N ARG A 2 -36.65 -35.21 -4.77
CA ARG A 2 -35.68 -34.20 -4.32
C ARG A 2 -36.48 -32.97 -3.84
N PRO A 3 -36.22 -32.41 -2.64
CA PRO A 3 -36.96 -31.25 -2.16
C PRO A 3 -36.80 -30.07 -3.12
N ARG A 4 -37.89 -29.34 -3.38
CA ARG A 4 -37.87 -28.10 -4.16
C ARG A 4 -37.26 -26.98 -3.31
N ILE A 5 -36.12 -26.45 -3.75
CA ILE A 5 -35.32 -25.49 -2.96
C ILE A 5 -35.22 -24.17 -3.71
N ALA A 6 -35.35 -23.06 -3.00
CA ALA A 6 -35.06 -21.73 -3.54
C ALA A 6 -33.96 -21.01 -2.74
N ILE A 7 -33.18 -20.17 -3.42
CA ILE A 7 -32.28 -19.21 -2.77
C ILE A 7 -32.91 -17.82 -2.85
N LEU A 8 -32.93 -17.08 -1.75
CA LEU A 8 -33.39 -15.70 -1.67
C LEU A 8 -32.21 -14.76 -1.39
N ILE A 9 -32.10 -13.69 -2.17
CA ILE A 9 -31.11 -12.61 -1.98
C ILE A 9 -31.86 -11.28 -1.85
N PRO A 10 -32.08 -10.77 -0.62
CA PRO A 10 -32.68 -9.45 -0.44
C PRO A 10 -31.64 -8.36 -0.76
N VAL A 11 -32.01 -7.40 -1.60
CA VAL A 11 -31.14 -6.27 -1.99
C VAL A 11 -31.82 -4.95 -1.64
N LYS A 12 -31.18 -4.16 -0.78
CA LYS A 12 -31.63 -2.81 -0.42
C LYS A 12 -31.33 -1.82 -1.55
N SER A 13 -32.05 -0.69 -1.58
CA SER A 13 -31.76 0.38 -2.54
C SER A 13 -30.30 0.82 -2.44
N THR A 14 -29.62 0.84 -3.59
CA THR A 14 -28.18 1.09 -3.69
C THR A 14 -27.83 2.56 -3.56
N THR A 15 -28.80 3.47 -3.70
CA THR A 15 -28.64 4.93 -3.64
C THR A 15 -28.12 5.47 -2.28
N ARG A 16 -28.36 4.74 -1.18
CA ARG A 16 -27.84 5.04 0.17
C ARG A 16 -27.10 3.86 0.80
N ALA A 17 -26.69 2.89 -0.01
CA ALA A 17 -26.04 1.69 0.49
C ALA A 17 -24.67 1.99 1.11
N LYS A 18 -24.31 1.16 2.09
CA LYS A 18 -22.99 1.15 2.74
C LYS A 18 -22.55 2.51 3.27
N ALA A 19 -23.47 3.28 3.84
CA ALA A 19 -23.21 4.65 4.32
C ALA A 19 -21.98 4.78 5.24
N ARG A 20 -21.65 3.72 5.99
CA ARG A 20 -20.51 3.67 6.90
C ARG A 20 -19.15 3.60 6.19
N LEU A 21 -19.12 3.15 4.94
CA LEU A 21 -17.96 3.24 4.06
C LEU A 21 -17.71 4.66 3.53
N GLY A 22 -18.51 5.65 3.92
CA GLY A 22 -18.40 7.01 3.40
C GLY A 22 -17.11 7.75 3.74
N GLN A 23 -16.33 7.25 4.69
CA GLN A 23 -14.99 7.77 5.01
C GLN A 23 -13.93 7.32 3.99
N VAL A 24 -14.18 6.23 3.27
CA VAL A 24 -13.21 5.60 2.35
C VAL A 24 -13.67 5.71 0.89
N LEU A 25 -14.97 5.69 0.65
CA LEU A 25 -15.57 5.67 -0.68
C LEU A 25 -16.58 6.80 -0.83
N ASP A 26 -16.53 7.50 -1.96
CA ASP A 26 -17.57 8.46 -2.33
C ASP A 26 -18.92 7.75 -2.63
N GLN A 27 -19.98 8.53 -2.82
CA GLN A 27 -21.32 7.97 -3.03
C GLN A 27 -21.41 7.07 -4.28
N ALA A 28 -20.77 7.46 -5.38
CA ALA A 28 -20.81 6.72 -6.63
C ALA A 28 -20.07 5.38 -6.50
N ALA A 29 -18.92 5.38 -5.82
CA ALA A 29 -18.13 4.20 -5.54
C ALA A 29 -18.88 3.23 -4.59
N ARG A 30 -19.59 3.73 -3.57
CA ARG A 30 -20.41 2.88 -2.68
C ARG A 30 -21.58 2.21 -3.40
N GLN A 31 -22.26 2.94 -4.29
CA GLN A 31 -23.34 2.38 -5.10
C GLN A 31 -22.79 1.29 -6.02
N ARG A 32 -21.69 1.58 -6.74
CA ARG A 32 -21.04 0.61 -7.63
C ARG A 32 -20.55 -0.62 -6.87
N LEU A 33 -19.92 -0.44 -5.71
CA LEU A 33 -19.48 -1.52 -4.84
C LEU A 33 -20.63 -2.48 -4.51
N SER A 34 -21.77 -1.93 -4.09
CA SER A 34 -22.95 -2.73 -3.70
C SER A 34 -23.47 -3.59 -4.87
N LEU A 35 -23.50 -3.03 -6.06
CA LEU A 35 -23.91 -3.75 -7.28
C LEU A 35 -22.88 -4.81 -7.68
N THR A 36 -21.59 -4.51 -7.59
CA THR A 36 -20.52 -5.47 -7.90
C THR A 36 -20.49 -6.64 -6.92
N MET A 37 -20.78 -6.41 -5.63
CA MET A 37 -20.93 -7.50 -4.66
C MET A 37 -22.10 -8.42 -5.02
N LEU A 38 -23.23 -7.86 -5.45
CA LEU A 38 -24.37 -8.66 -5.92
C LEU A 38 -24.00 -9.54 -7.12
N GLU A 39 -23.22 -9.03 -8.08
CA GLU A 39 -22.73 -9.82 -9.21
C GLU A 39 -21.87 -11.01 -8.77
N ASP A 40 -20.98 -10.81 -7.79
CA ASP A 40 -20.14 -11.87 -7.24
C ASP A 40 -20.98 -12.92 -6.50
N VAL A 41 -21.96 -12.50 -5.68
CA VAL A 41 -22.89 -13.43 -5.01
C VAL A 41 -23.69 -14.23 -6.02
N LEU A 42 -24.26 -13.59 -7.04
CA LEU A 42 -25.01 -14.27 -8.11
C LEU A 42 -24.14 -15.25 -8.88
N ALA A 43 -22.90 -14.87 -9.24
CA ALA A 43 -21.96 -15.76 -9.90
C ALA A 43 -21.66 -17.02 -9.08
N ALA A 44 -21.66 -16.92 -7.74
CA ALA A 44 -21.43 -18.05 -6.86
C ALA A 44 -22.65 -18.97 -6.68
N VAL A 45 -23.86 -18.40 -6.60
CA VAL A 45 -25.10 -19.18 -6.33
C VAL A 45 -25.75 -19.75 -7.59
N MET A 46 -25.66 -19.08 -8.74
CA MET A 46 -26.34 -19.52 -9.96
C MET A 46 -25.91 -20.92 -10.44
N PRO A 47 -24.64 -21.35 -10.32
CA PRO A 47 -24.25 -22.73 -10.65
C PRO A 47 -24.97 -23.82 -9.82
N ALA A 48 -25.58 -23.49 -8.67
CA ALA A 48 -26.36 -24.43 -7.87
C ALA A 48 -27.77 -24.70 -8.45
N THR A 49 -28.22 -23.88 -9.42
CA THR A 49 -29.51 -24.07 -10.10
C THR A 49 -29.54 -25.34 -10.94
N GLY A 50 -30.66 -26.04 -10.94
CA GLY A 50 -30.86 -27.32 -11.63
C GLY A 50 -30.79 -28.53 -10.68
N PRO A 51 -29.60 -29.09 -10.36
CA PRO A 51 -29.50 -30.35 -9.62
C PRO A 51 -30.06 -30.30 -8.18
N LEU A 52 -30.00 -29.12 -7.55
CA LEU A 52 -30.32 -28.91 -6.14
C LEU A 52 -31.26 -27.72 -5.91
N VAL A 53 -31.11 -26.61 -6.64
CA VAL A 53 -31.90 -25.38 -6.47
C VAL A 53 -32.81 -25.18 -7.68
N GLU A 54 -34.11 -24.97 -7.45
CA GLU A 54 -35.09 -24.71 -8.50
C GLU A 54 -34.96 -23.30 -9.07
N ALA A 55 -34.80 -22.30 -8.20
CA ALA A 55 -34.65 -20.91 -8.60
C ALA A 55 -33.85 -20.10 -7.56
N VAL A 56 -33.14 -19.09 -8.06
CA VAL A 56 -32.58 -18.01 -7.25
C VAL A 56 -33.48 -16.79 -7.44
N TYR A 57 -33.96 -16.23 -6.34
CA TYR A 57 -34.79 -15.02 -6.33
C TYR A 57 -34.01 -13.83 -5.76
N VAL A 58 -33.99 -12.73 -6.49
CA VAL A 58 -33.52 -11.44 -5.99
C VAL A 58 -34.72 -10.59 -5.61
N VAL A 59 -34.79 -10.20 -4.35
CA VAL A 59 -35.92 -9.44 -3.77
C VAL A 59 -35.49 -7.99 -3.61
N THR A 60 -36.05 -7.08 -4.42
CA THR A 60 -35.58 -5.69 -4.43
C THR A 60 -36.59 -4.72 -5.04
N SER A 61 -36.44 -3.44 -4.72
CA SER A 61 -37.08 -2.32 -5.40
C SER A 61 -36.10 -1.50 -6.26
N ASP A 62 -34.83 -1.93 -6.35
CA ASP A 62 -33.74 -1.21 -7.01
C ASP A 62 -33.61 -1.62 -8.50
N PRO A 63 -33.82 -0.70 -9.46
CA PRO A 63 -33.82 -1.05 -10.87
C PRO A 63 -32.49 -1.60 -11.39
N GLU A 64 -31.35 -1.14 -10.86
CA GLU A 64 -30.03 -1.62 -11.27
C GLU A 64 -29.79 -3.04 -10.76
N ALA A 65 -30.14 -3.32 -9.50
CA ALA A 65 -30.09 -4.67 -8.95
C ALA A 65 -31.00 -5.64 -9.73
N MET A 66 -32.20 -5.21 -10.16
CA MET A 66 -33.08 -6.03 -11.01
C MET A 66 -32.44 -6.34 -12.37
N ALA A 67 -31.77 -5.37 -12.99
CA ALA A 67 -31.08 -5.58 -14.26
C ALA A 67 -29.93 -6.59 -14.14
N ILE A 68 -29.13 -6.49 -13.07
CA ILE A 68 -28.06 -7.44 -12.76
C ILE A 68 -28.64 -8.84 -12.52
N ALA A 69 -29.69 -8.96 -11.70
CA ALA A 69 -30.36 -10.22 -11.41
C ALA A 69 -30.81 -10.93 -12.70
N ARG A 70 -31.50 -10.21 -13.60
CA ARG A 70 -31.97 -10.75 -14.88
C ARG A 70 -30.81 -11.19 -15.78
N THR A 71 -29.73 -10.41 -15.82
CA THR A 71 -28.53 -10.73 -16.62
C THR A 71 -27.88 -12.03 -16.17
N HIS A 72 -27.88 -12.30 -14.86
CA HIS A 72 -27.36 -13.53 -14.29
C HIS A 72 -28.36 -14.71 -14.31
N GLY A 73 -29.60 -14.50 -14.79
CA GLY A 73 -30.63 -15.54 -14.85
C GLY A 73 -31.41 -15.77 -13.55
N ALA A 74 -31.29 -14.88 -12.57
CA ALA A 74 -32.10 -14.92 -11.35
C ALA A 74 -33.51 -14.34 -11.60
N VAL A 75 -34.50 -14.84 -10.86
CA VAL A 75 -35.88 -14.36 -10.91
C VAL A 75 -36.04 -13.15 -9.99
N VAL A 76 -36.58 -12.05 -10.51
CA VAL A 76 -36.82 -10.84 -9.73
C VAL A 76 -38.17 -10.94 -9.01
N LEU A 77 -38.16 -10.75 -7.69
CA LEU A 77 -39.36 -10.46 -6.89
C LEU A 77 -39.35 -8.97 -6.57
N GLU A 78 -40.07 -8.21 -7.38
CA GLU A 78 -40.14 -6.75 -7.26
C GLU A 78 -40.98 -6.35 -6.04
N GLU A 79 -40.41 -5.48 -5.20
CA GLU A 79 -41.10 -4.88 -4.06
C GLU A 79 -41.40 -3.41 -4.34
N GLN A 80 -42.60 -2.93 -4.00
CA GLN A 80 -42.99 -1.53 -4.17
C GLN A 80 -42.15 -0.59 -3.29
N ALA A 81 -41.88 -1.01 -2.04
CA ALA A 81 -41.00 -0.32 -1.12
C ALA A 81 -40.52 -1.29 -0.04
N GLN A 82 -39.23 -1.22 0.30
CA GLN A 82 -38.67 -2.07 1.32
C GLN A 82 -38.96 -1.53 2.73
N ARG A 83 -39.75 -2.26 3.51
CA ARG A 83 -40.05 -1.92 4.92
C ARG A 83 -38.92 -2.34 5.87
N SER A 84 -38.45 -3.56 5.71
CA SER A 84 -37.30 -4.13 6.41
C SER A 84 -36.83 -5.38 5.67
N GLU A 85 -35.58 -5.76 5.89
CA GLU A 85 -35.02 -6.99 5.31
C GLU A 85 -35.80 -8.24 5.73
N SER A 86 -36.16 -8.34 7.01
CA SER A 86 -37.02 -9.42 7.51
C SER A 86 -38.36 -9.50 6.78
N HIS A 87 -39.00 -8.35 6.51
CA HIS A 87 -40.28 -8.32 5.83
C HIS A 87 -40.15 -8.84 4.40
N SER A 88 -39.13 -8.39 3.67
CA SER A 88 -38.84 -8.83 2.31
C SER A 88 -38.57 -10.33 2.24
N VAL A 89 -37.72 -10.82 3.15
CA VAL A 89 -37.38 -12.25 3.20
C VAL A 89 -38.60 -13.12 3.54
N ASP A 90 -39.42 -12.73 4.51
CA ASP A 90 -40.61 -13.51 4.89
C ASP A 90 -41.71 -13.44 3.82
N ALA A 91 -41.86 -12.30 3.12
CA ALA A 91 -42.78 -12.18 1.99
C ALA A 91 -42.35 -13.07 0.82
N ALA A 92 -41.07 -13.02 0.44
CA ALA A 92 -40.53 -13.89 -0.61
C ALA A 92 -40.59 -15.38 -0.23
N SER A 93 -40.38 -15.71 1.05
CA SER A 93 -40.51 -17.08 1.56
C SER A 93 -41.95 -17.59 1.46
N ARG A 94 -42.96 -16.75 1.74
CA ARG A 94 -44.37 -17.07 1.51
C ARG A 94 -44.66 -17.33 0.03
N THR A 95 -44.21 -16.44 -0.86
CA THR A 95 -44.37 -16.63 -2.31
C THR A 95 -43.71 -17.91 -2.81
N CYS A 96 -42.54 -18.27 -2.28
CA CYS A 96 -41.89 -19.54 -2.60
C CYS A 96 -42.72 -20.73 -2.11
N ALA A 97 -43.22 -20.69 -0.87
CA ALA A 97 -44.06 -21.75 -0.32
C ALA A 97 -45.36 -21.95 -1.11
N GLU A 98 -46.02 -20.86 -1.53
CA GLU A 98 -47.21 -20.90 -2.40
C GLU A 98 -46.93 -21.52 -3.77
N ARG A 99 -45.69 -21.42 -4.26
CA ARG A 99 -45.22 -22.07 -5.50
C ARG A 99 -44.79 -23.53 -5.29
N GLY A 100 -44.91 -24.05 -4.07
CA GLY A 100 -44.56 -25.42 -3.69
C GLY A 100 -43.07 -25.65 -3.43
N VAL A 101 -42.31 -24.58 -3.14
CA VAL A 101 -40.94 -24.71 -2.63
C VAL A 101 -40.98 -25.26 -1.20
N GLU A 102 -40.22 -26.31 -0.94
CA GLU A 102 -40.17 -26.99 0.36
C GLU A 102 -39.13 -26.40 1.31
N ALA A 103 -38.09 -25.75 0.80
CA ALA A 103 -37.05 -25.13 1.63
C ALA A 103 -36.44 -23.89 0.98
N VAL A 104 -36.00 -22.96 1.82
CA VAL A 104 -35.41 -21.69 1.38
C VAL A 104 -34.07 -21.47 2.07
N LEU A 105 -33.06 -21.11 1.27
CA LEU A 105 -31.80 -20.54 1.74
C LEU A 105 -31.84 -19.02 1.51
N THR A 106 -31.66 -18.21 2.53
CA THR A 106 -31.48 -16.76 2.37
C THR A 106 -30.01 -16.40 2.56
N LEU A 107 -29.46 -15.62 1.62
CA LEU A 107 -28.10 -15.10 1.62
C LEU A 107 -28.13 -13.59 1.40
N PRO A 108 -27.32 -12.78 2.10
CA PRO A 108 -27.25 -11.36 1.83
C PRO A 108 -26.48 -11.09 0.53
N ALA A 109 -26.60 -9.87 0.00
CA ALA A 109 -26.02 -9.48 -1.30
C ALA A 109 -24.58 -8.95 -1.20
N ASP A 110 -24.06 -8.81 0.01
CA ASP A 110 -22.84 -8.09 0.36
C ASP A 110 -21.75 -9.00 0.97
N ILE A 111 -21.80 -10.29 0.63
CA ILE A 111 -20.81 -11.32 0.95
C ILE A 111 -19.98 -11.71 -0.29
N PRO A 112 -19.23 -10.79 -0.93
CA PRO A 112 -18.62 -11.00 -2.24
C PRO A 112 -17.56 -12.12 -2.29
N ALA A 113 -17.11 -12.62 -1.14
CA ALA A 113 -16.16 -13.73 -1.06
C ALA A 113 -16.80 -15.11 -1.28
N VAL A 114 -18.14 -15.20 -1.28
CA VAL A 114 -18.87 -16.48 -1.37
C VAL A 114 -18.50 -17.26 -2.62
N ARG A 115 -18.39 -18.58 -2.49
CA ARG A 115 -18.18 -19.51 -3.61
C ARG A 115 -19.27 -20.57 -3.66
N THR A 116 -19.41 -21.22 -4.82
CA THR A 116 -20.37 -22.30 -5.03
C THR A 116 -20.22 -23.45 -4.01
N GLU A 117 -18.99 -23.75 -3.59
CA GLU A 117 -18.71 -24.76 -2.57
C GLU A 117 -19.25 -24.38 -1.17
N ASP A 118 -19.26 -23.09 -0.81
CA ASP A 118 -19.83 -22.63 0.46
C ASP A 118 -21.35 -22.81 0.47
N VAL A 119 -22.00 -22.46 -0.64
CA VAL A 119 -23.44 -22.63 -0.84
C VAL A 119 -23.80 -24.12 -0.76
N ALA A 120 -23.02 -24.99 -1.39
CA ALA A 120 -23.23 -26.43 -1.36
C ALA A 120 -23.15 -27.01 0.07
N VAL A 121 -22.26 -26.50 0.92
CA VAL A 121 -22.15 -26.92 2.32
C VAL A 121 -23.43 -26.59 3.11
N VAL A 122 -23.98 -25.39 2.95
CA VAL A 122 -25.23 -25.00 3.62
C VAL A 122 -26.42 -25.81 3.09
N LEU A 123 -26.51 -26.01 1.77
CA LEU A 123 -27.56 -26.83 1.15
C LEU A 123 -27.51 -28.29 1.61
N SER A 124 -26.31 -28.87 1.74
CA SER A 124 -26.12 -30.23 2.28
C SER A 124 -26.52 -30.31 3.75
N GLY A 125 -26.12 -29.35 4.57
CA GLY A 125 -26.48 -29.30 5.99
C GLY A 125 -27.98 -29.16 6.22
N GLY A 126 -28.67 -28.40 5.36
CA GLY A 126 -30.13 -28.20 5.43
C GLY A 126 -30.99 -29.32 4.84
N ARG A 127 -30.38 -30.20 4.04
CA ARG A 127 -31.06 -31.38 3.47
C ARG A 127 -31.25 -32.50 4.47
N ASP A 128 -30.46 -32.51 5.54
CA ASP A 128 -30.62 -33.42 6.66
C ASP A 128 -32.02 -33.22 7.27
N SER A 129 -32.83 -34.29 7.33
CA SER A 129 -34.25 -34.20 7.75
C SER A 129 -34.40 -33.73 9.19
N ASP A 130 -33.36 -33.90 10.00
CA ASP A 130 -33.40 -33.65 11.43
C ASP A 130 -33.08 -32.18 11.77
N ARG A 131 -32.80 -31.32 10.78
CA ARG A 131 -32.35 -29.94 10.98
C ARG A 131 -33.15 -28.95 10.12
N PRO A 132 -34.40 -28.62 10.52
CA PRO A 132 -35.25 -27.68 9.79
C PRO A 132 -34.70 -26.25 9.71
N VAL A 133 -33.71 -25.89 10.54
CA VAL A 133 -33.07 -24.58 10.53
C VAL A 133 -31.54 -24.73 10.51
N VAL A 134 -30.87 -24.07 9.57
CA VAL A 134 -29.39 -23.94 9.57
C VAL A 134 -29.03 -22.46 9.51
N LEU A 135 -28.13 -22.03 10.39
CA LEU A 135 -27.71 -20.63 10.52
C LEU A 135 -26.20 -20.54 10.26
N VAL A 136 -25.78 -19.54 9.51
CA VAL A 136 -24.38 -19.14 9.39
C VAL A 136 -24.23 -17.76 10.03
N PRO A 137 -23.41 -17.62 11.09
CA PRO A 137 -23.20 -16.33 11.73
C PRO A 137 -22.34 -15.40 10.85
N SER A 138 -22.45 -14.09 11.09
CA SER A 138 -21.46 -13.09 10.64
C SER A 138 -20.13 -13.26 11.37
N ARG A 139 -19.09 -12.57 10.91
CA ARG A 139 -17.73 -12.63 11.48
C ARG A 139 -17.67 -12.31 12.98
N ASP A 140 -18.48 -11.37 13.44
CA ASP A 140 -18.57 -10.98 14.85
C ASP A 140 -19.49 -11.87 15.70
N GLY A 141 -20.11 -12.88 15.09
CA GLY A 141 -21.00 -13.83 15.75
C GLY A 141 -22.38 -13.29 16.11
N ARG A 142 -22.70 -12.03 15.79
CA ARG A 142 -23.97 -11.39 16.18
C ARG A 142 -25.00 -11.41 15.04
N GLY A 143 -24.57 -11.22 13.80
CA GLY A 143 -25.38 -11.23 12.59
C GLY A 143 -25.62 -12.63 12.01
N THR A 144 -26.58 -12.76 11.10
CA THR A 144 -26.86 -14.01 10.35
C THR A 144 -26.61 -13.78 8.86
N ASN A 145 -25.57 -14.40 8.30
CA ASN A 145 -25.20 -14.26 6.88
C ASN A 145 -25.65 -15.43 6.01
N ALA A 146 -26.22 -16.48 6.61
CA ALA A 146 -27.07 -17.41 5.88
C ALA A 146 -28.13 -18.00 6.79
N ILE A 147 -29.33 -18.20 6.27
CA ILE A 147 -30.41 -18.90 6.98
C ILE A 147 -31.10 -19.88 6.03
N TRP A 148 -30.99 -21.15 6.35
CA TRP A 148 -31.77 -22.22 5.75
C TRP A 148 -33.02 -22.49 6.58
N ARG A 149 -34.17 -22.67 5.92
CA ARG A 149 -35.43 -23.05 6.55
C ARG A 149 -36.17 -24.11 5.75
N ARG A 150 -36.62 -25.14 6.44
CA ARG A 150 -37.54 -26.17 5.93
C ARG A 150 -38.62 -26.47 6.99
N PRO A 151 -39.92 -26.18 6.74
CA PRO A 151 -40.47 -25.47 5.57
C PRO A 151 -39.98 -24.02 5.46
N PRO A 152 -40.23 -23.29 4.35
CA PRO A 152 -39.70 -21.93 4.13
C PRO A 152 -40.01 -20.92 5.25
N LEU A 153 -41.09 -21.15 6.00
CA LEU A 153 -41.58 -20.31 7.09
C LEU A 153 -41.35 -20.93 8.49
N ALA A 154 -40.43 -21.89 8.63
CA ALA A 154 -40.16 -22.60 9.89
C ALA A 154 -39.93 -21.65 11.08
N ILE A 155 -39.18 -20.57 10.86
CA ILE A 155 -39.00 -19.46 11.80
C ILE A 155 -39.14 -18.11 11.08
N PRO A 156 -39.64 -17.06 11.76
CA PRO A 156 -39.71 -15.72 11.21
C PRO A 156 -38.31 -15.11 11.05
N SER A 157 -38.15 -14.23 10.06
CA SER A 157 -36.88 -13.52 9.85
C SER A 157 -36.72 -12.40 10.88
N ARG A 158 -35.55 -12.32 11.51
CA ARG A 158 -35.20 -11.35 12.57
C ARG A 158 -33.86 -10.66 12.28
N PHE A 159 -33.61 -10.30 11.01
CA PHE A 159 -32.42 -9.58 10.57
C PHE A 159 -32.27 -8.21 11.25
N GLY A 160 -31.02 -7.71 11.26
CA GLY A 160 -30.59 -6.54 12.01
C GLY A 160 -29.69 -6.90 13.19
N PHE A 161 -29.59 -5.97 14.16
CA PHE A 161 -28.72 -6.13 15.32
C PHE A 161 -29.02 -7.43 16.10
N ASP A 162 -27.98 -8.23 16.36
CA ASP A 162 -28.04 -9.49 17.12
C ASP A 162 -29.00 -10.54 16.50
N SER A 163 -29.10 -10.55 15.17
CA SER A 163 -30.01 -11.43 14.43
C SER A 163 -29.72 -12.92 14.61
N PHE A 164 -28.47 -13.33 14.81
CA PHE A 164 -28.12 -14.74 15.05
C PHE A 164 -28.79 -15.27 16.31
N ARG A 165 -28.66 -14.52 17.42
CA ARG A 165 -29.30 -14.85 18.69
C ARG A 165 -30.82 -14.90 18.54
N LYS A 166 -31.40 -13.94 17.80
CA LYS A 166 -32.86 -13.89 17.58
C LYS A 166 -33.36 -15.09 16.77
N HIS A 167 -32.69 -15.46 15.69
CA HIS A 167 -33.06 -16.64 14.89
C HIS A 167 -32.93 -17.94 15.71
N ARG A 168 -31.85 -18.07 16.48
CA ARG A 168 -31.66 -19.20 17.40
C ARG A 168 -32.80 -19.31 18.40
N ALA A 169 -33.16 -18.20 19.04
CA ALA A 169 -34.25 -18.16 20.01
C ALA A 169 -35.62 -18.52 19.37
N GLU A 170 -35.87 -18.12 18.12
CA GLU A 170 -37.10 -18.48 17.40
C GLU A 170 -37.17 -19.99 17.07
N ALA A 171 -36.04 -20.63 16.79
CA ALA A 171 -35.95 -22.08 16.59
C ALA A 171 -36.16 -22.83 17.91
N GLU A 172 -35.45 -22.44 18.97
CA GLU A 172 -35.55 -23.00 20.32
C GLU A 172 -36.98 -22.88 20.86
N ALA A 173 -37.62 -21.71 20.72
CA ALA A 173 -38.99 -21.47 21.18
C ALA A 173 -40.04 -22.33 20.47
N ARG A 174 -39.75 -22.84 19.27
CA ARG A 174 -40.61 -23.75 18.50
C ARG A 174 -40.22 -25.22 18.66
N GLY A 175 -39.22 -25.53 19.48
CA GLY A 175 -38.71 -26.90 19.63
C GLY A 175 -38.10 -27.46 18.35
N LEU A 176 -37.64 -26.59 17.43
CA LEU A 176 -37.04 -26.99 16.18
C LEU A 176 -35.55 -27.26 16.38
N ALA A 177 -35.08 -28.40 15.91
CA ALA A 177 -33.67 -28.69 15.81
C ALA A 177 -32.99 -27.71 14.83
N TRP A 178 -31.80 -27.24 15.19
CA TRP A 178 -31.08 -26.27 14.41
C TRP A 178 -29.56 -26.53 14.44
N LEU A 179 -28.85 -25.99 13.44
CA LEU A 179 -27.41 -26.14 13.30
C LEU A 179 -26.76 -24.78 13.01
N ALA A 180 -25.69 -24.45 13.74
CA ALA A 180 -24.74 -23.42 13.32
C ALA A 180 -23.71 -24.03 12.38
N LEU A 181 -23.55 -23.47 11.18
CA LEU A 181 -22.44 -23.78 10.29
C LEU A 181 -21.47 -22.62 10.26
N GLU A 182 -20.19 -22.92 10.44
CA GLU A 182 -19.12 -21.93 10.27
C GLU A 182 -18.64 -21.95 8.82
N SER A 183 -18.64 -20.77 8.19
CA SER A 183 -18.04 -20.58 6.86
C SER A 183 -17.34 -19.22 6.85
N PRO A 184 -16.00 -19.16 6.75
CA PRO A 184 -15.27 -17.90 6.75
C PRO A 184 -15.69 -16.93 5.65
N ARG A 185 -16.05 -17.45 4.46
CA ARG A 185 -16.44 -16.64 3.30
C ARG A 185 -17.87 -16.14 3.40
N LEU A 186 -18.80 -16.94 3.91
CA LEU A 186 -20.19 -16.50 4.16
C LEU A 186 -20.27 -15.56 5.36
N ALA A 187 -19.42 -15.74 6.37
CA ALA A 187 -19.39 -14.88 7.56
C ALA A 187 -18.91 -13.44 7.27
N LEU A 188 -18.35 -13.17 6.09
CA LEU A 188 -17.74 -11.89 5.75
C LEU A 188 -18.63 -11.06 4.84
N ASP A 189 -19.56 -10.33 5.45
CA ASP A 189 -20.27 -9.21 4.83
C ASP A 189 -19.43 -7.93 4.92
N ILE A 190 -19.53 -7.06 3.91
CA ILE A 190 -18.77 -5.80 3.87
C ILE A 190 -19.66 -4.65 4.29
N ASP A 191 -19.58 -4.18 5.54
CA ASP A 191 -20.48 -3.15 6.09
C ASP A 191 -19.74 -1.93 6.66
N GLU A 192 -18.54 -2.14 7.18
CA GLU A 192 -17.62 -1.16 7.76
C GLU A 192 -16.28 -1.14 7.00
N PRO A 193 -15.47 -0.07 7.11
CA PRO A 193 -14.15 0.00 6.48
C PRO A 193 -13.24 -1.19 6.80
N GLU A 194 -13.28 -1.71 8.02
CA GLU A 194 -12.49 -2.86 8.47
C GLU A 194 -12.87 -4.14 7.71
N ASP A 195 -14.11 -4.26 7.23
CA ASP A 195 -14.55 -5.43 6.47
C ASP A 195 -13.96 -5.45 5.07
N LEU A 196 -13.67 -4.28 4.49
CA LEU A 196 -12.93 -4.19 3.22
C LEU A 196 -11.52 -4.75 3.39
N GLU A 197 -10.85 -4.45 4.51
CA GLU A 197 -9.52 -4.97 4.80
C GLU A 197 -9.55 -6.50 4.89
N VAL A 198 -10.44 -7.04 5.73
CA VAL A 198 -10.59 -8.50 5.88
C VAL A 198 -10.99 -9.18 4.56
N PHE A 199 -11.85 -8.56 3.75
CA PHE A 199 -12.23 -9.08 2.44
C PHE A 199 -11.06 -9.16 1.47
N LEU A 200 -10.17 -8.16 1.48
CA LEU A 200 -8.96 -8.18 0.65
C LEU A 200 -7.97 -9.28 1.07
N GLU A 201 -8.06 -9.81 2.30
CA GLU A 201 -7.24 -10.94 2.75
C GLU A 201 -7.75 -12.30 2.26
N VAL A 202 -9.06 -12.45 1.98
CA VAL A 202 -9.64 -13.74 1.59
C VAL A 202 -9.09 -14.20 0.23
N PRO A 203 -8.50 -15.39 0.07
CA PRO A 203 -7.97 -15.82 -1.22
C PRO A 203 -9.04 -15.88 -2.33
N GLY A 204 -8.70 -15.47 -3.55
CA GLY A 204 -9.56 -15.56 -4.75
C GLY A 204 -9.69 -14.25 -5.51
N GLN A 205 -9.96 -14.29 -6.81
CA GLN A 205 -10.25 -13.09 -7.58
C GLN A 205 -11.76 -12.94 -7.75
N THR A 206 -12.31 -11.82 -7.30
CA THR A 206 -13.72 -11.46 -7.49
C THR A 206 -13.81 -10.12 -8.23
N ARG A 207 -15.01 -9.78 -8.73
CA ARG A 207 -15.24 -8.47 -9.36
C ARG A 207 -15.09 -7.36 -8.33
N THR A 208 -15.58 -7.56 -7.11
CA THR A 208 -15.44 -6.62 -6.01
C THR A 208 -13.98 -6.39 -5.65
N ARG A 209 -13.15 -7.43 -5.59
CA ARG A 209 -11.69 -7.24 -5.39
C ARG A 209 -11.08 -6.39 -6.48
N SER A 210 -11.31 -6.76 -7.75
CA SER A 210 -10.79 -6.02 -8.91
C SER A 210 -11.26 -4.57 -8.93
N PHE A 211 -12.47 -4.30 -8.43
CA PHE A 211 -13.02 -2.95 -8.31
C PHE A 211 -12.32 -2.14 -7.21
N LEU A 212 -12.13 -2.71 -6.02
CA LEU A 212 -11.44 -2.06 -4.90
C LEU A 212 -9.96 -1.78 -5.23
N GLU A 213 -9.29 -2.72 -5.89
CA GLU A 213 -7.90 -2.57 -6.36
C GLU A 213 -7.75 -1.39 -7.32
N ARG A 214 -8.66 -1.25 -8.30
CA ARG A 214 -8.66 -0.12 -9.26
C ARG A 214 -8.91 1.23 -8.60
N LEU A 215 -9.68 1.27 -7.51
CA LEU A 215 -9.93 2.50 -6.76
C LEU A 215 -8.76 2.90 -5.85
N GLY A 216 -7.71 2.07 -5.74
CA GLY A 216 -6.62 2.31 -4.82
C GLY A 216 -7.03 2.15 -3.35
N VAL A 217 -8.16 1.49 -3.08
CA VAL A 217 -8.58 1.08 -1.73
C VAL A 217 -7.76 -0.14 -1.35
N VAL A 218 -6.46 0.06 -1.18
CA VAL A 218 -5.55 -0.98 -0.70
C VAL A 218 -5.57 -0.90 0.82
N GLY A 219 -6.20 -1.92 1.42
CA GLY A 219 -6.24 -2.14 2.85
C GLY A 219 -4.86 -2.03 3.47
N SER A 220 -4.77 -1.14 4.44
CA SER A 220 -3.70 -1.00 5.40
C SER A 220 -3.56 -2.31 6.18
N LYS A 221 -2.56 -3.13 5.81
CA LYS A 221 -2.00 -4.31 6.51
C LYS A 221 -2.53 -5.67 6.03
N HIS A 222 -1.79 -6.28 5.10
CA HIS A 222 -1.76 -7.74 4.85
C HIS A 222 -1.57 -8.56 6.15
N PRO A 223 -2.07 -9.81 6.22
CA PRO A 223 -1.77 -10.75 7.30
C PRO A 223 -0.33 -11.20 7.12
N ALA A 224 0.63 -10.55 7.80
CA ALA A 224 2.07 -10.82 7.74
C ALA A 224 2.56 -11.50 6.44
N ARG A 225 2.15 -10.99 5.27
CA ARG A 225 2.91 -11.25 4.05
C ARG A 225 4.23 -10.58 4.36
N HIS A 226 5.31 -11.33 4.30
CA HIS A 226 6.65 -10.78 4.36
C HIS A 226 6.68 -9.54 3.47
N ARG A 227 6.71 -8.35 4.09
CA ARG A 227 6.99 -7.13 3.34
C ARG A 227 8.43 -7.30 2.90
N THR A 228 8.57 -7.68 1.64
CA THR A 228 9.88 -7.99 1.09
C THR A 228 10.38 -6.71 0.49
N LEU A 229 11.43 -6.17 1.12
CA LEU A 229 12.28 -5.17 0.53
C LEU A 229 13.48 -5.90 -0.07
N SER A 230 13.66 -5.81 -1.37
CA SER A 230 14.83 -6.34 -2.07
C SER A 230 15.72 -5.20 -2.51
N MET A 231 17.02 -5.39 -2.40
CA MET A 231 18.02 -4.40 -2.80
C MET A 231 19.08 -5.09 -3.66
N ALA A 232 19.40 -4.51 -4.81
CA ALA A 232 20.38 -5.03 -5.76
C ALA A 232 21.37 -3.93 -6.13
N GLY A 233 22.67 -4.21 -5.97
CA GLY A 233 23.73 -3.30 -6.39
C GLY A 233 23.95 -3.41 -7.89
N LEU A 234 23.89 -2.29 -8.61
CA LEU A 234 24.08 -2.27 -10.06
C LEU A 234 25.58 -2.24 -10.40
N ALA A 235 26.13 -3.42 -10.69
CA ALA A 235 27.53 -3.59 -11.04
C ALA A 235 27.84 -3.27 -12.51
N GLY A 236 29.12 -3.06 -12.82
CA GLY A 236 29.60 -2.85 -14.18
C GLY A 236 29.28 -1.48 -14.78
N ILE A 237 28.89 -0.49 -13.96
CA ILE A 237 28.92 0.91 -14.35
C ILE A 237 30.40 1.31 -14.50
N PRO A 238 30.83 1.84 -15.68
CA PRO A 238 32.23 2.20 -15.90
C PRO A 238 32.66 3.39 -15.04
N GLU A 239 33.95 3.71 -15.06
CA GLU A 239 34.46 4.94 -14.43
C GLU A 239 33.84 6.15 -15.14
N VAL A 240 32.97 6.87 -14.40
CA VAL A 240 32.23 8.02 -14.92
C VAL A 240 33.15 9.22 -15.08
N VAL A 241 33.06 9.89 -16.22
CA VAL A 241 33.76 11.14 -16.52
C VAL A 241 32.79 12.28 -16.80
N GLU A 242 33.33 13.50 -16.90
CA GLU A 242 32.54 14.69 -17.20
C GLU A 242 31.80 14.56 -18.53
N GLY A 243 30.50 14.86 -18.51
CA GLY A 243 29.63 14.80 -19.68
C GLY A 243 29.00 13.44 -19.97
N ASP A 244 29.33 12.39 -19.21
CA ASP A 244 28.71 11.07 -19.38
C ASP A 244 27.19 11.10 -19.14
N ASP A 245 26.44 10.36 -19.97
CA ASP A 245 25.02 10.11 -19.75
C ASP A 245 24.83 9.06 -18.65
N LEU A 246 24.75 9.53 -17.41
CA LEU A 246 24.59 8.66 -16.25
C LEU A 246 23.30 7.83 -16.30
N ALA A 247 22.22 8.33 -16.92
CA ALA A 247 20.98 7.58 -17.06
C ALA A 247 21.17 6.37 -17.99
N GLN A 248 21.86 6.57 -19.11
CA GLN A 248 22.20 5.49 -20.03
C GLN A 248 23.09 4.44 -19.35
N LEU A 249 24.12 4.86 -18.62
CA LEU A 249 25.04 3.93 -17.94
C LEU A 249 24.31 3.08 -16.89
N ILE A 250 23.42 3.69 -16.10
CA ILE A 250 22.64 3.00 -15.08
C ILE A 250 21.62 2.06 -15.72
N ALA A 251 20.89 2.49 -16.75
CA ALA A 251 19.93 1.65 -17.44
C ALA A 251 20.61 0.40 -18.06
N ALA A 252 21.76 0.59 -18.71
CA ALA A 252 22.53 -0.51 -19.27
C ALA A 252 23.08 -1.46 -18.19
N ALA A 253 23.37 -0.98 -16.98
CA ALA A 253 23.76 -1.83 -15.87
C ALA A 253 22.58 -2.63 -15.31
N ALA A 254 21.42 -2.01 -15.17
CA ALA A 254 20.19 -2.66 -14.72
C ALA A 254 19.74 -3.78 -15.68
N GLU A 255 19.84 -3.55 -17.00
CA GLU A 255 19.47 -4.56 -18.01
C GLU A 255 20.37 -5.81 -17.99
N ARG A 256 21.68 -5.64 -17.74
CA ARG A 256 22.65 -6.75 -17.74
C ARG A 256 22.46 -7.72 -16.58
N GLU A 257 22.01 -7.23 -15.43
CA GLU A 257 21.83 -8.03 -14.21
C GLU A 257 20.41 -8.65 -14.12
N GLU A 258 19.62 -8.62 -15.21
CA GLU A 258 18.19 -9.00 -15.24
C GLU A 258 17.30 -8.17 -14.28
N ASP A 259 17.85 -7.11 -13.68
CA ASP A 259 17.18 -6.18 -12.75
C ASP A 259 16.64 -4.94 -13.49
N SER A 260 15.83 -5.15 -14.52
CA SER A 260 15.20 -4.05 -15.25
C SER A 260 14.46 -3.11 -14.30
N LEU A 261 14.59 -1.80 -14.51
CA LEU A 261 13.88 -0.79 -13.72
C LEU A 261 12.36 -0.91 -13.93
N GLN A 262 11.61 -0.96 -12.83
CA GLN A 262 10.15 -1.16 -12.81
C GLN A 262 9.45 -0.02 -12.07
N THR A 263 8.17 0.18 -12.40
CA THR A 263 7.34 1.19 -11.72
C THR A 263 7.26 0.89 -10.22
N GLY A 264 7.61 1.89 -9.41
CA GLY A 264 7.65 1.79 -7.94
C GLY A 264 9.02 1.43 -7.38
N ASP A 265 10.05 1.28 -8.21
CA ASP A 265 11.43 1.14 -7.75
C ASP A 265 11.99 2.48 -7.22
N VAL A 266 12.90 2.39 -6.25
CA VAL A 266 13.75 3.51 -5.81
C VAL A 266 15.19 3.23 -6.20
N LEU A 267 15.78 4.12 -6.99
CA LEU A 267 17.18 4.07 -7.34
C LEU A 267 17.99 5.00 -6.42
N VAL A 268 18.95 4.45 -5.68
CA VAL A 268 19.90 5.22 -4.87
C VAL A 268 21.24 5.29 -5.59
N VAL A 269 21.72 6.51 -5.84
CA VAL A 269 22.95 6.77 -6.61
C VAL A 269 23.94 7.53 -5.73
N ALA A 270 25.20 7.09 -5.71
CA ALA A 270 26.27 7.77 -5.00
C ALA A 270 26.56 9.14 -5.65
N GLN A 271 26.70 10.18 -4.85
CA GLN A 271 26.90 11.54 -5.37
C GLN A 271 28.14 11.64 -6.25
N LYS A 272 29.20 10.84 -6.00
CA LYS A 272 30.46 10.94 -6.76
C LYS A 272 30.27 10.73 -8.25
N VAL A 273 29.42 9.79 -8.67
CA VAL A 273 29.18 9.58 -10.11
C VAL A 273 28.35 10.72 -10.70
N VAL A 274 27.45 11.31 -9.91
CA VAL A 274 26.72 12.53 -10.30
C VAL A 274 27.69 13.69 -10.46
N SER A 275 28.54 13.94 -9.45
CA SER A 275 29.54 15.00 -9.45
C SER A 275 30.56 14.85 -10.58
N LYS A 276 31.00 13.63 -10.89
CA LYS A 276 31.88 13.38 -12.05
C LYS A 276 31.19 13.73 -13.35
N ALA A 277 29.97 13.21 -13.58
CA ALA A 277 29.20 13.49 -14.79
C ALA A 277 28.92 15.00 -14.96
N GLU A 278 28.69 15.71 -13.85
CA GLU A 278 28.42 17.14 -13.83
C GLU A 278 29.67 18.05 -13.77
N GLY A 279 30.87 17.48 -13.92
CA GLY A 279 32.11 18.27 -13.96
C GLY A 279 32.51 18.89 -12.62
N ARG A 280 32.02 18.36 -11.50
CA ARG A 280 32.32 18.82 -10.13
C ARG A 280 33.63 18.24 -9.60
N ILE A 281 34.66 18.18 -10.44
CA ILE A 281 36.00 17.74 -10.10
C ILE A 281 36.97 18.92 -10.17
N VAL A 282 37.72 19.14 -9.10
CA VAL A 282 38.70 20.23 -9.00
C VAL A 282 40.12 19.68 -8.97
N CYS A 283 41.01 20.33 -9.72
CA CYS A 283 42.45 20.10 -9.65
C CYS A 283 43.05 21.02 -8.58
N LEU A 284 43.65 20.45 -7.54
CA LEU A 284 44.27 21.20 -6.44
C LEU A 284 45.42 22.09 -6.91
N ARG A 285 46.08 21.76 -8.03
CA ARG A 285 47.18 22.57 -8.59
C ARG A 285 46.74 23.99 -8.98
N ASP A 286 45.46 24.15 -9.30
CA ASP A 286 44.88 25.43 -9.71
C ASP A 286 44.38 26.26 -8.52
N ILE A 287 44.53 25.74 -7.30
CA ILE A 287 44.03 26.37 -6.08
C ILE A 287 45.14 27.14 -5.39
N VAL A 288 44.93 28.45 -5.24
CA VAL A 288 45.75 29.31 -4.40
C VAL A 288 45.14 29.38 -2.98
N PRO A 289 45.81 28.84 -1.95
CA PRO A 289 45.28 28.86 -0.59
C PRO A 289 45.26 30.26 0.02
N SER A 290 44.27 30.54 0.87
CA SER A 290 44.24 31.71 1.75
C SER A 290 45.23 31.58 2.92
N GLY A 291 45.44 32.67 3.67
CA GLY A 291 46.26 32.65 4.89
C GLY A 291 45.72 31.66 5.93
N LEU A 292 44.41 31.70 6.17
CA LEU A 292 43.71 30.79 7.09
C LEU A 292 43.89 29.32 6.69
N ALA A 293 43.77 29.01 5.40
CA ALA A 293 43.96 27.65 4.90
C ALA A 293 45.39 27.14 5.12
N ARG A 294 46.40 28.00 4.90
CA ARG A 294 47.82 27.66 5.15
C ARG A 294 48.09 27.40 6.63
N GLU A 295 47.64 28.30 7.51
CA GLU A 295 47.87 28.20 8.96
C GLU A 295 47.27 26.90 9.54
N PHE A 296 46.03 26.59 9.18
CA PHE A 296 45.38 25.37 9.63
C PHE A 296 46.05 24.11 9.08
N ALA A 297 46.43 24.15 7.80
CA ALA A 297 47.10 23.05 7.13
C ALA A 297 48.47 22.75 7.73
N GLU A 298 49.25 23.79 8.05
CA GLU A 298 50.54 23.66 8.75
C GLU A 298 50.37 23.05 10.13
N THR A 299 49.39 23.54 10.90
CA THR A 299 49.12 23.07 12.28
C THR A 299 48.74 21.58 12.32
N TRP A 300 47.99 21.11 11.33
CA TRP A 300 47.40 19.75 11.35
C TRP A 300 47.91 18.81 10.25
N GLY A 301 48.98 19.19 9.54
CA GLY A 301 49.59 18.38 8.49
C GLY A 301 48.66 18.06 7.31
N LYS A 302 47.89 19.04 6.84
CA LYS A 302 46.99 18.90 5.69
C LYS A 302 47.52 19.62 4.44
N ASP A 303 46.91 19.32 3.30
CA ASP A 303 47.12 20.12 2.09
C ASP A 303 46.34 21.46 2.20
N PRO A 304 47.02 22.63 2.18
CA PRO A 304 46.35 23.91 2.26
C PRO A 304 45.41 24.19 1.07
N ARG A 305 45.65 23.58 -0.08
CA ARG A 305 44.81 23.68 -1.29
C ARG A 305 43.48 22.95 -1.07
N PHE A 306 43.52 21.78 -0.43
CA PHE A 306 42.33 21.05 -0.02
C PHE A 306 41.50 21.86 0.99
N VAL A 307 42.16 22.37 2.03
CA VAL A 307 41.50 23.20 3.07
C VAL A 307 40.84 24.42 2.42
N GLU A 308 41.53 25.09 1.50
CA GLU A 308 40.96 26.22 0.77
C GLU A 308 39.68 25.87 0.01
N VAL A 309 39.64 24.72 -0.68
CA VAL A 309 38.42 24.28 -1.37
C VAL A 309 37.29 23.98 -0.39
N VAL A 310 37.59 23.34 0.75
CA VAL A 310 36.59 23.16 1.82
C VAL A 310 36.02 24.49 2.28
N LEU A 311 36.86 25.51 2.50
CA LEU A 311 36.41 26.84 2.92
C LEU A 311 35.52 27.50 1.85
N ARG A 312 35.83 27.34 0.56
CA ARG A 312 35.03 27.89 -0.56
C ARG A 312 33.67 27.23 -0.72
N GLU A 313 33.57 25.93 -0.47
CA GLU A 313 32.30 25.19 -0.52
C GLU A 313 31.49 25.32 0.79
N SER A 314 32.04 26.01 1.79
CA SER A 314 31.40 26.25 3.07
C SER A 314 30.66 27.58 3.10
N ARG A 315 29.38 27.56 3.45
CA ARG A 315 28.62 28.74 3.86
C ARG A 315 29.07 29.25 5.23
N ARG A 316 29.34 28.32 6.16
CA ARG A 316 29.80 28.63 7.52
C ARG A 316 30.64 27.49 8.08
N ILE A 317 31.67 27.82 8.84
CA ILE A 317 32.42 26.83 9.63
C ILE A 317 31.72 26.63 10.97
N VAL A 318 31.30 25.39 11.25
CA VAL A 318 30.66 25.01 12.52
C VAL A 318 31.73 24.69 13.55
N ARG A 319 32.76 23.91 13.15
CA ARG A 319 33.90 23.59 14.01
C ARG A 319 35.13 23.34 13.14
N MET A 320 36.28 23.84 13.57
CA MET A 320 37.55 23.65 12.88
C MET A 320 38.63 23.43 13.92
N ASP A 321 38.97 22.17 14.17
CA ASP A 321 39.83 21.74 15.28
C ASP A 321 40.31 20.31 15.03
N ARG A 322 41.46 19.93 15.61
CA ARG A 322 42.02 18.56 15.53
C ARG A 322 42.14 18.01 14.11
N GLY A 323 42.49 18.87 13.15
CA GLY A 323 42.55 18.48 11.75
C GLY A 323 41.19 18.07 11.17
N MET A 324 40.07 18.49 11.76
CA MET A 324 38.73 18.27 11.20
C MET A 324 38.06 19.61 10.95
N ILE A 325 37.36 19.72 9.82
CA ILE A 325 36.54 20.87 9.48
C ILE A 325 35.11 20.36 9.36
N ILE A 326 34.22 20.80 10.25
CA ILE A 326 32.78 20.60 10.14
C ILE A 326 32.20 21.91 9.63
N ALA A 327 31.51 21.83 8.49
CA ALA A 327 31.00 22.99 7.80
C ALA A 327 29.54 22.83 7.41
N GLU A 328 28.85 23.96 7.35
CA GLU A 328 27.56 24.12 6.69
C GLU A 328 27.83 24.39 5.21
N THR A 329 27.40 23.50 4.33
CA THR A 329 27.49 23.68 2.87
C THR A 329 26.46 24.72 2.39
N THR A 330 26.57 25.18 1.14
CA THR A 330 25.55 26.05 0.50
C THR A 330 24.16 25.40 0.44
N HIS A 331 24.10 24.07 0.36
CA HIS A 331 22.87 23.27 0.44
C HIS A 331 22.22 23.29 1.84
N GLY A 332 23.02 23.55 2.87
CA GLY A 332 22.61 23.50 4.27
C GLY A 332 23.01 22.22 5.01
N PHE A 333 23.69 21.27 4.35
CA PHE A 333 24.23 20.08 5.04
C PHE A 333 25.33 20.47 6.02
N ILE A 334 25.29 19.91 7.23
CA ILE A 334 26.38 19.98 8.21
C ILE A 334 27.21 18.70 8.10
N CYS A 335 28.38 18.78 7.50
CA CYS A 335 29.22 17.61 7.25
C CYS A 335 30.71 17.93 7.32
N ALA A 336 31.52 16.86 7.38
CA ALA A 336 32.97 16.97 7.36
C ALA A 336 33.45 17.49 5.99
N ASN A 337 34.42 18.40 6.02
CA ASN A 337 35.07 18.99 4.85
C ASN A 337 34.08 19.55 3.81
N ALA A 338 32.88 20.00 4.21
CA ALA A 338 31.84 20.48 3.30
C ALA A 338 31.46 19.48 2.19
N GLY A 339 31.64 18.17 2.42
CA GLY A 339 31.40 17.13 1.41
C GLY A 339 32.48 17.02 0.33
N VAL A 340 33.58 17.77 0.46
CA VAL A 340 34.74 17.65 -0.42
C VAL A 340 35.47 16.35 -0.13
N ASP A 341 35.71 15.55 -1.17
CA ASP A 341 36.31 14.22 -1.05
C ASP A 341 37.45 14.03 -2.06
N ALA A 342 38.58 13.47 -1.60
CA ALA A 342 39.74 13.12 -2.43
C ALA A 342 39.76 11.64 -2.83
N SER A 343 38.90 10.80 -2.23
CA SER A 343 38.89 9.37 -2.45
C SER A 343 38.07 8.97 -3.68
N ASN A 344 38.52 7.91 -4.38
CA ASN A 344 37.87 7.35 -5.57
C ASN A 344 37.70 8.37 -6.72
N VAL A 345 38.63 9.33 -6.83
CA VAL A 345 38.75 10.26 -7.97
C VAL A 345 40.05 9.91 -8.73
N PRO A 346 40.02 9.66 -10.05
CA PRO A 346 41.22 9.34 -10.80
C PRO A 346 42.18 10.53 -10.92
N GLY A 347 43.46 10.31 -10.60
CA GLY A 347 44.55 11.28 -10.75
C GLY A 347 45.01 11.87 -9.41
N GLU A 348 46.33 12.10 -9.29
CA GLU A 348 46.90 12.84 -8.18
C GLU A 348 46.40 14.30 -8.20
N ASP A 349 46.24 14.91 -7.02
CA ASP A 349 45.75 16.29 -6.86
C ASP A 349 44.30 16.55 -7.33
N ARG A 350 43.44 15.54 -7.50
CA ARG A 350 42.03 15.76 -7.89
C ARG A 350 41.07 15.42 -6.77
N ILE A 351 40.05 16.27 -6.61
CA ILE A 351 39.03 16.13 -5.58
C ILE A 351 37.63 16.33 -6.18
N SER A 352 36.64 15.64 -5.60
CA SER A 352 35.23 15.80 -5.93
C SER A 352 34.57 16.77 -4.97
N LEU A 353 33.74 17.63 -5.53
CA LEU A 353 32.80 18.46 -4.77
C LEU A 353 31.42 17.78 -4.77
N LEU A 354 30.48 18.31 -4.01
CA LEU A 354 29.07 17.93 -4.14
C LEU A 354 28.48 18.50 -5.46
N PRO A 355 27.41 17.88 -5.99
CA PRO A 355 26.61 18.49 -7.05
C PRO A 355 26.10 19.86 -6.60
N VAL A 356 25.94 20.83 -7.52
CA VAL A 356 25.48 22.18 -7.17
C VAL A 356 24.02 22.20 -6.71
N ASP A 357 23.20 21.32 -7.29
CA ASP A 357 21.82 21.10 -6.89
C ASP A 357 21.51 19.59 -7.02
N PRO A 358 21.77 18.80 -5.96
CA PRO A 358 21.56 17.36 -6.00
C PRO A 358 20.09 16.96 -6.20
N ASP A 359 19.13 17.78 -5.74
CA ASP A 359 17.69 17.55 -5.98
C ASP A 359 17.37 17.69 -7.47
N ALA A 360 17.87 18.75 -8.13
CA ALA A 360 17.72 18.91 -9.57
C ALA A 360 18.45 17.81 -10.36
N SER A 361 19.58 17.35 -9.85
CA SER A 361 20.34 16.23 -10.43
C SER A 361 19.54 14.93 -10.38
N ALA A 362 18.96 14.61 -9.22
CA ALA A 362 18.04 13.48 -9.03
C ALA A 362 16.84 13.56 -9.98
N MET A 363 16.26 14.76 -10.14
CA MET A 363 15.12 14.99 -11.03
C MET A 363 15.48 14.77 -12.51
N ARG A 364 16.62 15.29 -12.98
CA ARG A 364 17.10 15.07 -14.35
C ARG A 364 17.36 13.60 -14.61
N LEU A 365 18.04 12.92 -13.69
CA LEU A 365 18.34 11.50 -13.79
C LEU A 365 17.07 10.67 -13.82
N ARG A 366 16.12 10.94 -12.91
CA ARG A 366 14.80 10.30 -12.90
C ARG A 366 14.12 10.45 -14.26
N LYS A 367 13.93 11.68 -14.74
CA LYS A 367 13.24 11.95 -16.00
C LYS A 367 13.88 11.18 -17.17
N ALA A 368 15.21 11.23 -17.29
CA ALA A 368 15.93 10.53 -18.34
C ALA A 368 15.79 9.00 -18.25
N LEU A 369 15.73 8.42 -17.05
CA LEU A 369 15.47 6.99 -16.86
C LEU A 369 14.03 6.63 -17.20
N GLU A 370 13.05 7.38 -16.70
CA GLU A 370 11.62 7.15 -16.98
C GLU A 370 11.32 7.22 -18.50
N GLU A 371 11.95 8.16 -19.22
CA GLU A 371 11.86 8.27 -20.69
C GLU A 371 12.43 7.04 -21.42
N ARG A 372 13.43 6.36 -20.84
CA ARG A 372 14.11 5.19 -21.43
C ARG A 372 13.38 3.89 -21.14
N CYS A 373 12.91 3.68 -19.91
CA CYS A 373 12.32 2.42 -19.47
C CYS A 373 10.79 2.43 -19.39
N GLY A 374 10.14 3.59 -19.49
CA GLY A 374 8.68 3.72 -19.39
C GLY A 374 8.12 3.41 -17.99
N ALA A 375 8.96 3.45 -16.96
CA ALA A 375 8.60 3.17 -15.57
C ALA A 375 8.55 4.45 -14.73
N THR A 376 7.74 4.48 -13.67
CA THR A 376 7.73 5.58 -12.69
C THR A 376 8.65 5.25 -11.53
N LEU A 377 9.66 6.10 -11.27
CA LEU A 377 10.76 5.80 -10.36
C LEU A 377 10.90 6.84 -9.25
N GLY A 378 11.41 6.41 -8.10
CA GLY A 378 12.04 7.28 -7.12
C GLY A 378 13.56 7.34 -7.36
N VAL A 379 14.18 8.50 -7.19
CA VAL A 379 15.65 8.65 -7.27
C VAL A 379 16.16 9.37 -6.02
N ILE A 380 17.19 8.81 -5.39
CA ILE A 380 17.91 9.39 -4.27
C ILE A 380 19.38 9.53 -4.67
N VAL A 381 19.94 10.73 -4.56
CA VAL A 381 21.39 10.96 -4.58
C VAL A 381 21.89 10.93 -3.14
N SER A 382 22.82 10.04 -2.86
CA SER A 382 23.34 9.81 -1.49
C SER A 382 24.81 10.18 -1.35
N ASP A 383 25.20 10.61 -0.16
CA ASP A 383 26.61 10.76 0.23
C ASP A 383 26.87 10.16 1.61
N THR A 384 28.14 9.92 1.94
CA THR A 384 28.52 9.29 3.20
C THR A 384 28.94 10.33 4.24
N PHE A 385 28.13 10.52 5.28
CA PHE A 385 28.42 11.46 6.37
C PHE A 385 28.66 10.77 7.72
N GLY A 386 29.41 11.45 8.57
CA GLY A 386 29.42 11.18 10.01
C GLY A 386 28.20 11.83 10.69
N ARG A 387 27.96 11.52 11.97
CA ARG A 387 26.86 12.12 12.73
C ARG A 387 27.24 12.31 14.21
N PRO A 388 26.74 13.36 14.89
CA PRO A 388 27.04 13.57 16.31
C PRO A 388 26.71 12.35 17.18
N TRP A 389 27.54 12.16 18.21
CA TRP A 389 27.37 11.14 19.27
C TRP A 389 27.42 9.67 18.82
N ARG A 390 27.75 9.38 17.56
CA ARG A 390 27.94 8.00 17.08
C ARG A 390 29.21 7.90 16.24
N GLU A 391 29.98 6.84 16.48
CA GLU A 391 31.12 6.49 15.64
C GLU A 391 30.66 5.85 14.32
N GLY A 392 31.50 5.96 13.29
CA GLY A 392 31.25 5.43 11.96
C GLY A 392 30.44 6.36 11.06
N LEU A 393 30.51 6.09 9.76
CA LEU A 393 29.82 6.84 8.72
C LEU A 393 28.55 6.11 8.28
N THR A 394 27.57 6.84 7.75
CA THR A 394 26.39 6.29 7.08
C THR A 394 26.10 7.07 5.82
N ASN A 395 25.49 6.42 4.84
CA ASN A 395 24.93 7.14 3.72
C ASN A 395 23.68 7.90 4.17
N VAL A 396 23.51 9.11 3.62
CA VAL A 396 22.37 10.01 3.81
C VAL A 396 21.93 10.54 2.45
N ALA A 397 20.67 10.95 2.32
CA ALA A 397 20.14 11.56 1.12
C ALA A 397 20.56 13.03 1.03
N ILE A 398 21.19 13.41 -0.08
CA ILE A 398 21.52 14.80 -0.40
C ILE A 398 20.69 15.35 -1.55
N GLY A 399 20.06 14.49 -2.35
CA GLY A 399 19.12 14.85 -3.42
C GLY A 399 18.01 13.80 -3.54
N VAL A 400 16.77 14.23 -3.81
CA VAL A 400 15.59 13.34 -3.91
C VAL A 400 14.69 13.79 -5.06
N ALA A 401 14.13 12.83 -5.81
CA ALA A 401 13.10 13.08 -6.81
C ALA A 401 12.11 11.92 -6.91
N GLY A 402 10.81 12.22 -7.05
CA GLY A 402 9.75 11.22 -7.27
C GLY A 402 9.19 10.54 -6.02
N LEU A 403 9.75 10.82 -4.84
CA LEU A 403 9.26 10.36 -3.55
C LEU A 403 9.34 11.46 -2.49
N SER A 404 8.53 11.33 -1.44
CA SER A 404 8.67 12.17 -0.25
C SER A 404 9.87 11.70 0.58
N PRO A 405 10.81 12.58 0.97
CA PRO A 405 11.94 12.21 1.82
C PRO A 405 11.52 11.93 3.27
N LEU A 406 10.35 12.43 3.68
CA LEU A 406 9.78 12.29 5.01
C LEU A 406 8.44 11.55 4.94
N VAL A 407 8.21 10.64 5.88
CA VAL A 407 6.88 10.08 6.16
C VAL A 407 6.40 10.63 7.49
N SER A 408 5.37 11.47 7.44
CA SER A 408 4.81 12.10 8.63
C SER A 408 3.67 11.27 9.19
N TYR A 409 3.81 10.87 10.45
CA TYR A 409 2.73 10.27 11.23
C TYR A 409 2.05 11.31 12.14
N ILE A 410 2.45 12.58 12.06
CA ILE A 410 1.87 13.66 12.87
C ILE A 410 0.36 13.75 12.59
N GLY A 411 -0.44 13.76 13.66
CA GLY A 411 -1.90 13.78 13.58
C GLY A 411 -2.55 12.40 13.41
N GLN A 412 -1.79 11.36 13.06
CA GLN A 412 -2.30 9.99 12.96
C GLN A 412 -2.44 9.34 14.34
N LYS A 413 -3.31 8.33 14.46
CA LYS A 413 -3.49 7.54 15.69
C LYS A 413 -2.66 6.27 15.66
N ASP A 414 -2.01 5.96 16.78
CA ASP A 414 -1.38 4.66 17.00
C ASP A 414 -2.44 3.54 17.23
N PRO A 415 -2.04 2.25 17.29
CA PRO A 415 -2.96 1.15 17.56
C PRO A 415 -3.70 1.21 18.90
N HIS A 416 -3.28 2.10 19.80
CA HIS A 416 -3.92 2.33 21.10
C HIS A 416 -4.78 3.61 21.11
N GLY A 417 -4.93 4.27 19.95
CA GLY A 417 -5.75 5.46 19.77
C GLY A 417 -5.06 6.78 20.11
N HIS A 418 -3.77 6.79 20.45
CA HIS A 418 -3.03 8.01 20.77
C HIS A 418 -2.60 8.75 19.51
N THR A 419 -2.81 10.06 19.47
CA THR A 419 -2.33 10.90 18.36
C THR A 419 -0.83 11.12 18.45
N LEU A 420 -0.12 10.72 17.40
CA LEU A 420 1.31 10.97 17.22
C LEU A 420 1.53 12.47 16.92
N ARG A 421 2.44 13.11 17.64
CA ARG A 421 2.62 14.58 17.59
C ARG A 421 3.89 15.05 16.89
N VAL A 422 4.94 14.23 16.89
CA VAL A 422 6.28 14.60 16.42
C VAL A 422 6.92 13.54 15.53
N THR A 423 6.18 12.48 15.23
CA THR A 423 6.73 11.28 14.58
C THR A 423 6.81 11.50 13.08
N GLU A 424 8.00 11.81 12.58
CA GLU A 424 8.33 11.82 11.15
C GLU A 424 9.56 10.93 10.92
N LEU A 425 9.49 10.07 9.91
CA LEU A 425 10.60 9.21 9.52
C LEU A 425 11.33 9.83 8.34
N ALA A 426 12.66 9.94 8.43
CA ALA A 426 13.55 10.34 7.34
C ALA A 426 13.79 9.16 6.40
N VAL A 427 12.74 8.70 5.71
CA VAL A 427 12.77 7.48 4.90
C VAL A 427 13.80 7.53 3.77
N ALA A 428 14.08 8.71 3.22
CA ALA A 428 15.15 8.85 2.22
C ALA A 428 16.53 8.58 2.81
N ASP A 429 16.80 8.98 4.06
CA ASP A 429 18.05 8.65 4.77
C ASP A 429 18.11 7.16 5.12
N GLU A 430 16.99 6.55 5.51
CA GLU A 430 16.93 5.09 5.78
C GLU A 430 17.26 4.27 4.52
N LEU A 431 16.67 4.63 3.37
CA LEU A 431 16.94 4.00 2.09
C LEU A 431 18.38 4.24 1.61
N ALA A 432 18.89 5.46 1.78
CA ALA A 432 20.29 5.79 1.46
C ALA A 432 21.27 4.98 2.31
N ALA A 433 21.02 4.89 3.62
CA ALA A 433 21.83 4.11 4.55
C ALA A 433 21.84 2.63 4.20
N ALA A 434 20.67 2.06 3.88
CA ALA A 434 20.54 0.65 3.47
C ALA A 434 21.28 0.37 2.16
N ALA A 435 21.13 1.24 1.16
CA ALA A 435 21.87 1.14 -0.10
C ALA A 435 23.40 1.20 0.12
N GLY A 436 23.86 1.99 1.09
CA GLY A 436 25.27 2.08 1.46
C GLY A 436 25.91 0.74 1.85
N LEU A 437 25.12 -0.24 2.32
CA LEU A 437 25.60 -1.59 2.63
C LEU A 437 26.03 -2.36 1.38
N LEU A 438 25.37 -2.11 0.24
CA LEU A 438 25.67 -2.76 -1.05
C LEU A 438 26.67 -1.96 -1.88
N MET A 439 26.67 -0.64 -1.78
CA MET A 439 27.64 0.20 -2.51
C MET A 439 29.08 -0.12 -2.13
N GLY A 440 29.32 -0.40 -0.84
CA GLY A 440 30.65 -0.58 -0.28
C GLY A 440 31.55 0.64 -0.50
N LYS A 441 32.80 0.59 -0.03
CA LYS A 441 33.78 1.66 -0.30
C LYS A 441 34.69 1.34 -1.48
N LEU A 442 34.82 0.05 -1.82
CA LEU A 442 35.78 -0.48 -2.78
C LEU A 442 35.12 -1.30 -3.90
N GLU A 443 33.83 -1.63 -3.77
CA GLU A 443 33.11 -2.57 -4.66
C GLU A 443 32.75 -1.98 -6.03
N ARG A 444 32.97 -0.67 -6.24
CA ARG A 444 32.62 0.05 -7.48
C ARG A 444 31.16 -0.14 -7.90
N ILE A 445 30.25 -0.13 -6.91
CA ILE A 445 28.80 -0.15 -7.11
C ILE A 445 28.26 1.25 -6.77
N PRO A 446 28.13 2.17 -7.75
CA PRO A 446 27.69 3.53 -7.47
C PRO A 446 26.17 3.70 -7.47
N ALA A 447 25.40 2.66 -7.82
CA ALA A 447 23.95 2.71 -7.84
C ALA A 447 23.35 1.41 -7.27
N VAL A 448 22.25 1.54 -6.53
CA VAL A 448 21.52 0.44 -5.91
C VAL A 448 20.04 0.59 -6.22
N LEU A 449 19.44 -0.47 -6.73
CA LEU A 449 18.01 -0.59 -6.95
C LEU A 449 17.34 -1.12 -5.69
N ILE A 450 16.28 -0.45 -5.22
CA ILE A 450 15.45 -0.87 -4.10
C ILE A 450 14.03 -1.11 -4.62
N ARG A 451 13.50 -2.32 -4.39
CA ARG A 451 12.17 -2.75 -4.83
C ARG A 451 11.32 -3.23 -3.65
N GLY A 452 10.02 -2.91 -3.70
CA GLY A 452 9.04 -3.27 -2.67
C GLY A 452 8.81 -2.21 -1.59
N TYR A 453 9.52 -1.07 -1.66
CA TYR A 453 9.19 0.09 -0.83
C TYR A 453 8.05 0.88 -1.47
N HIS A 454 6.91 0.97 -0.78
CA HIS A 454 5.77 1.75 -1.26
C HIS A 454 5.88 3.20 -0.80
N PHE A 455 6.00 4.12 -1.74
CA PHE A 455 5.97 5.56 -1.51
C PHE A 455 4.87 6.20 -2.36
N PRO A 456 4.10 7.16 -1.82
CA PRO A 456 3.25 7.98 -2.66
C PRO A 456 4.13 8.83 -3.58
N ALA A 457 3.72 8.96 -4.84
CA ALA A 457 4.37 9.89 -5.76
C ALA A 457 4.29 11.30 -5.18
N ALA A 458 5.44 11.95 -5.05
CA ALA A 458 5.55 13.29 -4.49
C ALA A 458 6.72 14.06 -5.11
N GLU A 459 6.59 15.39 -5.17
CA GLU A 459 7.70 16.29 -5.52
C GLU A 459 8.54 16.60 -4.27
N GLY A 460 9.07 15.56 -3.64
CA GLY A 460 9.94 15.70 -2.49
C GLY A 460 11.32 16.27 -2.85
N ARG A 461 11.98 16.88 -1.84
CA ARG A 461 13.32 17.48 -1.96
C ARG A 461 14.14 17.13 -0.71
N ALA A 462 15.40 16.74 -0.88
CA ALA A 462 16.32 16.46 0.24
C ALA A 462 16.47 17.67 1.17
N ARG A 463 16.29 18.89 0.65
CA ARG A 463 16.26 20.11 1.47
C ARG A 463 15.24 20.07 2.62
N SER A 464 14.17 19.30 2.50
CA SER A 464 13.18 19.10 3.58
C SER A 464 13.73 18.30 4.77
N LEU A 465 14.82 17.54 4.58
CA LEU A 465 15.54 16.84 5.66
C LEU A 465 16.46 17.80 6.44
N VAL A 466 16.86 18.91 5.83
CA VAL A 466 17.72 19.92 6.46
C VAL A 466 16.90 20.73 7.46
N ARG A 467 17.29 20.66 8.72
CA ARG A 467 16.64 21.43 9.78
C ARG A 467 16.91 22.93 9.58
N SER A 468 15.87 23.75 9.67
CA SER A 468 16.03 25.20 9.62
C SER A 468 16.81 25.72 10.82
N ALA A 469 17.52 26.84 10.64
CA ALA A 469 18.31 27.48 11.70
C ALA A 469 17.50 27.78 12.96
N GLU A 470 16.23 28.17 12.80
CA GLU A 470 15.31 28.49 13.89
C GLU A 470 14.92 27.26 14.74
N ARG A 471 14.98 26.06 14.15
CA ARG A 471 14.61 24.80 14.81
C ARG A 471 15.82 24.04 15.34
N ASP A 472 17.04 24.44 15.00
CA ASP A 472 18.27 23.73 15.34
C ASP A 472 18.83 24.21 16.69
N LEU A 473 18.55 23.44 17.74
CA LEU A 473 19.03 23.72 19.10
C LEU A 473 20.54 23.50 19.30
N PHE A 474 21.23 22.87 18.33
CA PHE A 474 22.68 22.63 18.40
C PHE A 474 23.49 23.67 17.62
N ARG A 475 22.81 24.65 17.01
CA ARG A 475 23.39 25.64 16.10
C ARG A 475 24.21 26.74 16.77
#